data_AF-A0A2V8RNI6-F1
#
_entry.id   AF-A0A2V8RNI6-F1
#
_cell.length_a   1.000
_cell.length_b   1.000
_cell.length_c   1.000
_cell.angle_alpha   90.00
_cell.angle_beta   90.00
_cell.angle_gamma   90.00
#
_symmetry.space_group_name_H-M   'P 1'
#
loop_
_entity.id
_entity.type
_entity.pdbx_description
1 polymer ?
#
loop_
_entity_poly.entity_id
_entity_poly.type
_entity_poly.pdbx_seq_one_letter_code
_entity_poly.pdbx_strand_id
1 'polypeptide(L)' 'MTPRVLRMFDEMGKRELDLHELFEAGGNDPDARRAVLYAVENLVERGLLEERGNDFYALTEAGRAEARKRREG' A
#
# COMPACT_ATOMS: atom_id res chain seq x y z
N MET A 1 1.99 0.14 -10.18
CA MET A 1 1.95 -0.66 -8.94
C MET A 1 1.48 0.14 -7.72
N THR A 2 1.89 1.40 -7.56
CA THR A 2 1.42 2.35 -6.52
C THR A 2 -0.11 2.45 -6.33
N PRO A 3 -0.93 2.54 -7.40
CA PRO A 3 -2.39 2.51 -7.26
C PRO A 3 -2.92 1.19 -6.69
N ARG A 4 -2.21 0.08 -6.95
CA ARG A 4 -2.60 -1.26 -6.53
C ARG A 4 -2.41 -1.43 -5.02
N VAL A 5 -1.30 -0.94 -4.46
CA VAL A 5 -1.04 -0.99 -3.00
C VAL A 5 -2.13 -0.24 -2.22
N LEU A 6 -2.49 0.98 -2.62
CA LEU A 6 -3.59 1.72 -1.99
C LEU A 6 -4.93 0.98 -2.07
N ARG A 7 -5.15 0.22 -3.15
CA ARG A 7 -6.37 -0.58 -3.32
C ARG A 7 -6.37 -1.82 -2.42
N MET A 8 -5.22 -2.42 -2.13
CA MET A 8 -5.12 -3.59 -1.23
C MET A 8 -5.63 -3.28 0.18
N PHE A 9 -5.27 -2.12 0.74
CA PHE A 9 -5.80 -1.68 2.04
C PHE A 9 -7.33 -1.65 2.07
N ASP A 10 -7.93 -1.22 0.96
CA ASP A 10 -9.37 -1.14 0.85
C ASP A 10 -10.03 -2.49 0.55
N GLU A 11 -9.47 -3.29 -0.36
CA GLU A 11 -9.92 -4.66 -0.65
C GLU A 11 -9.89 -5.54 0.60
N MET A 12 -8.89 -5.35 1.46
CA MET A 12 -8.75 -6.06 2.74
C MET A 12 -9.55 -5.40 3.88
N GLY A 13 -10.11 -4.20 3.66
CA GLY A 13 -10.85 -3.45 4.67
C GLY A 13 -10.01 -3.03 5.88
N LYS A 14 -8.68 -3.00 5.74
CA LYS A 14 -7.73 -2.72 6.82
C LYS A 14 -7.08 -1.36 6.63
N ARG A 15 -6.83 -0.67 7.74
CA ARG A 15 -6.12 0.64 7.75
C ARG A 15 -4.61 0.51 7.88
N GLU A 16 -4.18 -0.68 8.28
CA GLU A 16 -2.79 -1.05 8.51
C GLU A 16 -2.61 -2.44 7.91
N LEU A 17 -1.53 -2.62 7.17
CA LEU A 17 -1.13 -3.89 6.59
C LEU A 17 0.34 -4.08 6.88
N ASP A 18 0.72 -5.31 7.20
CA ASP A 18 2.12 -5.68 7.17
C ASP A 18 2.59 -5.96 5.74
N LEU A 19 3.90 -5.92 5.55
CA LEU A 19 4.53 -6.13 4.25
C LEU A 19 4.27 -7.55 3.70
N HIS A 20 4.06 -8.54 4.58
CA HIS A 20 3.74 -9.90 4.15
C HIS A 20 2.37 -9.96 3.48
N GLU A 21 1.36 -9.35 4.10
CA GLU A 21 0.01 -9.21 3.52
C GLU A 21 0.04 -8.45 2.17
N LEU A 22 0.85 -7.41 2.07
CA LEU A 22 1.04 -6.66 0.83
C LEU A 22 1.69 -7.51 -0.28
N PHE A 23 2.61 -8.41 0.06
CA PHE A 23 3.18 -9.35 -0.89
C PHE A 23 2.20 -10.44 -1.30
N GLU A 24 1.40 -10.98 -0.38
CA GLU A 24 0.38 -11.97 -0.72
C GLU A 24 -0.65 -11.41 -1.72
N ALA A 25 -1.08 -10.16 -1.54
CA ALA A 25 -2.01 -9.49 -2.46
C ALA A 25 -1.35 -8.98 -3.75
N GLY A 26 -0.05 -8.62 -3.68
CA GLY A 26 0.71 -8.06 -4.80
C GLY A 26 1.33 -9.08 -5.74
N GLY A 27 1.60 -10.28 -5.24
CA GLY A 27 2.31 -11.36 -5.93
C GLY A 27 3.56 -11.77 -5.17
N ASN A 28 3.81 -13.08 -5.12
CA ASN A 28 4.84 -13.67 -4.25
C ASN A 28 6.18 -13.93 -4.95
N ASP A 29 6.26 -13.71 -6.27
CA ASP A 29 7.52 -13.82 -7.02
C ASP A 29 8.47 -12.63 -6.73
N PRO A 30 9.78 -12.80 -6.94
CA PRO A 30 10.77 -11.77 -6.60
C PRO A 30 10.54 -10.43 -7.31
N ASP A 31 9.98 -10.43 -8.52
CA ASP A 31 9.68 -9.22 -9.28
C ASP A 31 8.46 -8.50 -8.71
N ALA A 32 7.39 -9.24 -8.40
CA ALA A 32 6.19 -8.71 -7.76
C ALA A 32 6.49 -8.12 -6.38
N ARG A 33 7.29 -8.81 -5.56
CA ARG A 33 7.71 -8.32 -4.24
C ARG A 33 8.49 -7.01 -4.35
N ARG A 34 9.43 -6.91 -5.30
CA ARG A 34 10.16 -5.66 -5.57
C ARG A 34 9.23 -4.53 -6.01
N ALA A 35 8.25 -4.83 -6.87
CA ALA A 35 7.29 -3.85 -7.34
C ALA A 35 6.35 -3.35 -6.22
N VAL A 36 6.02 -4.20 -5.25
CA VAL A 36 5.28 -3.83 -4.03
C VAL A 36 6.12 -2.94 -3.14
N LEU A 37 7.38 -3.32 -2.84
CA LEU A 37 8.30 -2.51 -2.04
C LEU A 37 8.48 -1.11 -2.62
N TYR A 38 8.80 -1.01 -3.92
CA TYR A 38 8.96 0.28 -4.59
C TYR A 38 7.68 1.13 -4.53
N ALA A 39 6.50 0.48 -4.62
CA ALA A 39 5.24 1.17 -4.48
C ALA A 39 4.99 1.68 -3.06
N VAL A 40 5.32 0.89 -2.04
CA VAL A 40 5.20 1.28 -0.62
C VAL A 40 6.13 2.44 -0.31
N GLU A 41 7.41 2.35 -0.67
CA GLU A 41 8.39 3.43 -0.48
C GLU A 41 7.92 4.74 -1.13
N ASN A 42 7.47 4.68 -2.39
CA ASN A 42 6.95 5.86 -3.08
C ASN A 42 5.72 6.47 -2.37
N LEU A 43 4.85 5.65 -1.78
CA LEU A 43 3.68 6.14 -1.04
C LEU A 43 4.08 6.75 0.31
N VAL A 44 5.09 6.20 0.97
CA VAL A 44 5.66 6.75 2.21
C VAL A 44 6.32 8.10 1.93
N GLU A 45 7.16 8.20 0.90
CA GLU A 45 7.78 9.47 0.48
C GLU A 45 6.74 10.56 0.16
N ARG A 46 5.59 10.16 -0.37
CA ARG A 46 4.47 11.05 -0.69
C ARG A 46 3.56 11.36 0.50
N GLY A 47 3.82 10.79 1.68
CA GLY A 47 2.99 10.95 2.87
C GLY A 47 1.61 10.29 2.78
N LEU A 48 1.42 9.34 1.85
CA LEU A 48 0.18 8.59 1.66
C LEU A 48 0.14 7.32 2.53
N LEU A 49 1.32 6.78 2.84
CA LEU A 49 1.51 5.75 3.85
C LEU A 49 2.42 6.27 4.97
N GLU A 50 2.25 5.72 6.15
CA GLU A 50 3.10 5.95 7.32
C GLU A 50 3.68 4.62 7.78
N GLU A 51 5.00 4.54 7.93
CA GLU A 51 5.67 3.38 8.52
C GLU A 51 5.42 3.36 10.04
N ARG A 52 4.90 2.24 10.55
CA ARG A 52 4.62 2.01 11.98
C ARG A 52 5.68 1.14 12.68
N GLY A 53 6.70 0.69 11.93
CA GLY A 53 7.78 -0.19 12.38
C GLY A 53 7.48 -1.67 12.17
N ASN A 54 8.51 -2.54 12.20
CA ASN A 54 8.42 -3.99 11.97
C ASN A 54 7.57 -4.38 10.74
N ASP A 55 7.82 -3.74 9.60
CA ASP A 55 7.14 -4.02 8.33
C ASP A 55 5.65 -3.61 8.26
N PHE A 56 5.13 -2.88 9.25
CA PHE A 56 3.76 -2.36 9.24
C PHE A 56 3.67 -0.99 8.58
N TYR A 57 2.68 -0.83 7.69
CA TYR A 57 2.36 0.41 7.00
C TYR A 57 0.88 0.77 7.19
N ALA A 58 0.62 2.03 7.52
CA ALA A 58 -0.74 2.53 7.74
C ALA A 58 -1.12 3.59 6.71
N LEU A 59 -2.40 3.61 6.31
CA LEU A 59 -2.96 4.66 5.45
C LEU A 59 -3.12 5.98 6.21
N THR A 60 -2.49 7.03 5.69
CA THR A 60 -2.73 8.40 6.17
C THR A 60 -4.08 8.93 5.70
N GLU A 61 -4.56 10.03 6.27
CA GLU A 61 -5.76 10.74 5.76
C GLU A 61 -5.62 11.06 4.27
N ALA A 62 -4.44 11.52 3.85
CA ALA A 62 -4.14 11.83 2.45
C ALA A 62 -4.14 10.58 1.57
N GLY A 63 -3.56 9.48 2.05
CA GLY A 63 -3.61 8.17 1.37
C GLY A 63 -5.04 7.71 1.12
N ARG A 64 -5.94 7.90 2.10
CA ARG A 64 -7.35 7.54 1.95
C ARG A 64 -8.09 8.41 0.95
N ALA A 65 -7.85 9.71 0.96
CA ALA A 65 -8.42 10.63 -0.03
C ALA A 65 -7.96 10.25 -1.44
N GLU A 66 -6.68 9.93 -1.61
CA GLU A 66 -6.11 9.50 -2.89
C GLU A 66 -6.67 8.14 -3.35
N ALA A 67 -6.80 7.18 -2.43
CA ALA A 67 -7.40 5.87 -2.73
C ALA A 67 -8.87 5.99 -3.18
N ARG A 68 -9.63 6.91 -2.59
CA ARG A 68 -11.03 7.19 -2.99
C ARG A 68 -11.11 7.84 -4.37
N LYS A 69 -10.31 8.87 -4.65
CA LYS A 69 -10.27 9.53 -5.96
C LYS A 69 -10.02 8.54 -7.11
N ARG A 70 -9.15 7.54 -6.87
CA ARG A 70 -8.81 6.53 -7.87
C ARG A 70 -9.81 5.39 -7.99
N ARG A 71 -10.85 5.36 -7.15
CA ARG A 71 -11.96 4.41 -7.29
C ARG A 71 -13.08 4.94 -8.17
N GLU A 72 -13.10 6.25 -8.42
CA GLU A 72 -14.15 6.96 -9.14
C GLU A 72 -13.73 7.37 -10.57
N GLY A 73 -12.50 7.03 -10.99
CA GLY A 73 -11.97 7.28 -12.35
C GLY A 73 -11.51 6.00 -13.01
#